data_AF-A0A4Q1SWF2-F1
#
_entry.id   AF-A0A4Q1SWF2-F1
#
_cell.length_a   1.000
_cell.length_b   1.000
_cell.length_c   1.000
_cell.angle_alpha   90.00
_cell.angle_beta   90.00
_cell.angle_gamma   90.00
#
_symmetry.space_group_name_H-M   'P 1'
#
loop_
_entity.id
_entity.type
_entity.pdbx_description
1 polymer ?
#
loop_
_entity_poly.entity_id
_entity_poly.type
_entity_poly.pdbx_seq_one_letter_code
_entity_poly.pdbx_strand_id
1 'polypeptide(L)' 'MDLYHSWFYVNILNSKWFVWSMVYLILGFNVLAPIIVWFVMSGKKIPFWGSKNNGNSAN' A
#
# COMPACT_ATOMS: atom_id res chain seq x y z
N MET A 1 20.33 8.40 -28.18
CA MET A 1 20.65 8.14 -26.76
C MET A 1 20.61 9.46 -26.01
N ASP A 2 19.41 10.00 -25.78
CA ASP A 2 19.22 11.35 -25.18
C ASP A 2 18.22 11.36 -24.00
N LEU A 3 17.79 10.17 -23.56
CA LEU A 3 16.78 10.03 -22.51
C LEU A 3 17.25 10.62 -21.16
N TYR A 4 18.56 10.57 -20.90
CA TYR A 4 19.19 11.14 -19.71
C TYR A 4 19.27 12.68 -19.73
N HIS A 5 19.18 13.30 -20.91
CA HIS A 5 19.11 14.75 -21.09
C HIS A 5 17.68 15.25 -21.31
N SER A 6 16.69 14.35 -21.33
CA SER A 6 15.30 14.75 -21.41
C SER A 6 14.96 15.63 -20.20
N TRP A 7 14.32 16.77 -20.47
CA TRP A 7 13.87 17.72 -19.46
C TRP A 7 13.10 17.03 -18.33
N PHE A 8 12.27 16.04 -18.69
CA PHE A 8 11.51 15.25 -17.73
C PHE A 8 12.41 14.45 -16.77
N TYR A 9 13.47 13.80 -17.28
CA TYR A 9 14.38 13.03 -16.45
C TYR A 9 15.14 13.94 -15.49
N VAL A 10 15.71 15.04 -15.99
CA VAL A 10 16.51 15.99 -15.20
C VAL A 10 15.67 16.66 -14.12
N ASN A 11 14.46 17.12 -14.45
CA ASN A 11 13.65 17.88 -13.50
C ASN A 11 12.79 17.02 -12.57
N ILE A 12 12.36 15.83 -12.97
CA ILE A 12 11.38 15.04 -12.20
C ILE A 12 12.00 13.78 -11.63
N LEU A 13 12.64 12.95 -12.46
CA LEU A 13 13.15 11.64 -12.03
C LEU A 13 14.49 11.72 -11.29
N ASN A 14 15.38 12.63 -11.70
CA ASN A 14 16.68 12.87 -11.05
C ASN A 14 16.58 13.81 -9.84
N SER A 15 15.41 14.38 -9.59
CA SER A 15 15.20 15.24 -8.43
C SER A 15 15.31 14.44 -7.14
N LYS A 16 16.15 14.90 -6.20
CA LYS A 16 16.45 14.24 -4.93
C LYS A 16 15.18 13.85 -4.16
N TRP A 17 14.16 14.71 -4.18
CA TRP A 17 12.87 14.46 -3.52
C TRP A 17 12.12 13.26 -4.11
N PHE A 18 12.16 13.06 -5.44
CA PHE A 18 11.50 11.94 -6.11
C PHE A 18 12.16 10.61 -5.74
N VAL A 19 13.50 10.54 -5.83
CA VAL A 19 14.26 9.34 -5.44
C VAL A 19 14.02 9.00 -3.97
N TRP A 20 14.02 9.98 -3.08
CA TRP A 20 13.72 9.76 -1.66
C TRP A 20 12.28 9.33 -1.41
N SER A 21 11.30 9.85 -2.15
CA SER A 21 9.90 9.39 -2.10
C SER A 21 9.79 7.90 -2.46
N MET A 22 10.48 7.47 -3.52
CA MET A 22 10.53 6.06 -3.92
C MET A 22 11.14 5.18 -2.82
N VAL A 23 12.23 5.64 -2.19
CA VAL A 23 12.86 4.94 -1.06
C VAL A 23 11.90 4.81 0.12
N TYR A 24 11.24 5.89 0.53
CA TYR A 24 10.26 5.86 1.62
C TYR A 24 9.07 4.97 1.30
N LEU A 25 8.61 4.95 0.05
CA LEU A 25 7.53 4.08 -0.40
C LEU A 25 7.93 2.60 -0.23
N ILE A 26 9.08 2.21 -0.78
CA ILE A 26 9.54 0.81 -0.70
C ILE A 26 9.79 0.41 0.75
N LEU A 27 10.43 1.28 1.54
CA LEU A 27 10.70 1.03 2.96
C LEU A 27 9.40 0.91 3.75
N GLY A 28 8.44 1.80 3.52
CA GLY A 28 7.11 1.75 4.11
C GLY A 28 6.38 0.45 3.77
N PHE A 29 6.36 0.06 2.48
CA PHE A 29 5.79 -1.21 2.06
C PHE A 29 6.49 -2.41 2.69
N ASN A 30 7.82 -2.37 2.86
CA ASN A 30 8.57 -3.46 3.46
C ASN A 30 8.21 -3.64 4.94
N VAL A 31 8.03 -2.55 5.68
CA VAL A 31 7.59 -2.57 7.08
C VAL A 31 6.11 -2.96 7.20
N LEU A 32 5.26 -2.48 6.27
CA LEU A 32 3.83 -2.78 6.25
C LEU A 32 3.52 -4.20 5.75
N ALA A 33 4.35 -4.77 4.87
CA ALA A 33 4.16 -6.09 4.30
C ALA A 33 3.89 -7.19 5.35
N PRO A 34 4.72 -7.38 6.40
CA PRO A 34 4.43 -8.39 7.42
C PRO A 34 3.14 -8.10 8.19
N ILE A 35 2.78 -6.83 8.40
CA ILE A 35 1.54 -6.44 9.07
C ILE A 35 0.32 -6.79 8.21
N ILE A 36 0.39 -6.49 6.90
CA ILE A 36 -0.66 -6.79 5.92
C ILE A 36 -0.82 -8.31 5.81
N VAL A 37 0.29 -9.05 5.67
CA VAL A 37 0.27 -10.52 5.60
C VAL A 37 -0.30 -11.11 6.88
N TRP A 38 0.11 -10.61 8.05
CA TRP A 38 -0.44 -11.07 9.33
C TRP A 38 -1.94 -10.79 9.44
N PHE A 39 -2.41 -9.64 8.97
CA PHE A 39 -3.83 -9.30 8.98
C PHE A 39 -4.65 -10.20 8.05
N VAL A 40 -4.17 -10.43 6.83
CA VAL A 40 -4.81 -11.33 5.85
C VAL A 40 -4.82 -12.77 6.35
N MET A 41 -3.70 -13.25 6.90
CA MET A 41 -3.53 -14.62 7.35
C MET A 41 -4.25 -14.91 8.68
N SER A 42 -4.40 -13.91 9.56
CA SER A 42 -5.04 -14.10 10.87
C SER A 42 -6.51 -14.46 10.79
N GLY A 43 -7.17 -14.32 9.62
CA GLY A 43 -8.56 -14.74 9.39
C GLY A 43 -9.60 -14.13 10.36
N LYS A 44 -9.16 -13.24 11.25
CA LYS A 44 -10.02 -12.58 12.23
C LYS A 44 -10.89 -11.62 11.46
N LYS A 45 -12.17 -11.98 11.39
CA LYS A 45 -13.24 -11.11 10.96
C LYS A 45 -13.05 -9.80 11.68
N ILE A 46 -12.78 -8.77 10.89
CA ILE A 46 -12.63 -7.41 11.34
C ILE A 46 -13.82 -7.10 12.26
N PRO A 47 -13.64 -6.84 13.57
CA PRO A 47 -14.77 -6.70 14.50
C PRO A 47 -15.65 -5.48 14.18
N PHE A 48 -15.16 -4.56 13.34
CA PHE A 48 -15.89 -3.39 12.85
C PHE A 48 -16.59 -3.59 11.51
N TRP A 49 -16.42 -4.73 10.83
CA TRP A 49 -17.26 -5.05 9.68
C TRP A 49 -18.51 -5.75 10.19
N GLY A 50 -19.51 -4.94 10.54
CA GLY A 50 -20.78 -5.38 11.09
C GLY A 50 -21.40 -6.49 10.27
N SER A 51 -21.27 -7.72 10.74
CA SER A 51 -22.07 -8.85 10.31
C SER A 51 -23.49 -8.58 10.80
N LYS A 52 -24.31 -7.88 10.00
CA LYS A 52 -25.76 -7.85 10.18
C LYS A 52 -26.29 -9.24 9.85
N ASN A 53 -26.19 -10.13 10.82
CA ASN A 53 -26.83 -11.43 10.80
C ASN A 53 -28.32 -11.16 11.06
N ASN A 54 -29.07 -10.88 10.00
CA ASN A 54 -30.53 -10.83 10.06
C ASN A 54 -31.00 -12.25 10.35
N GLY A 55 -31.35 -12.48 11.62
CA GLY A 55 -31.96 -13.72 12.08
C GLY A 55 -33.12 -14.08 11.17
N ASN A 56 -32.97 -15.21 10.50
CA ASN A 56 -34.06 -15.93 9.88
C ASN A 56 -34.98 -16.38 11.04
N SER A 57 -35.97 -15.56 11.37
CA SER A 57 -37.10 -15.95 12.20
C SER A 57 -37.97 -16.88 11.35
N ALA A 58 -37.51 -18.13 11.23
CA ALA A 58 -38.32 -19.21 10.71
C ALA A 58 -39.37 -19.57 11.77
N ASN A 59 -40.63 -19.29 11.43
CA ASN A 59 -41.89 -19.72 12.03
C ASN A 59 -42.07 -19.52 13.55
#